data_AF-A0A2E9IR79-F1
#
_entry.id   AF-A0A2E9IR79-F1
#
_cell.length_a   1.000
_cell.length_b   1.000
_cell.length_c   1.000
_cell.angle_alpha   90.00
_cell.angle_beta   90.00
_cell.angle_gamma   90.00
#
_symmetry.space_group_name_H-M   'P 1'
#
loop_
_entity.id
_entity.type
_entity.pdbx_description
1 polymer ?
#
loop_
_entity_poly.entity_id
_entity_poly.type
_entity_poly.pdbx_seq_one_letter_code
_entity_poly.pdbx_strand_id
1 'polypeptide(L)' 'MPAQIETYKKRFGYYPLSVHADTIYRTRASRKYCKERNIRLSGKPLGRPKKPTAPSHITV' A
#
# COMPACT_ATOMS: atom_id res chain seq x y z
N MET A 1 6.19 -10.32 -3.49
CA MET A 1 4.82 -9.75 -3.41
C MET A 1 4.00 -9.89 -4.69
N PRO A 2 4.49 -9.56 -5.91
CA PRO A 2 3.66 -9.67 -7.12
C PRO A 2 3.03 -11.06 -7.29
N ALA A 3 3.82 -12.11 -7.06
CA ALA A 3 3.38 -13.51 -7.16
C ALA A 3 2.17 -13.85 -6.27
N GLN A 4 2.08 -13.26 -5.07
CA GLN A 4 0.98 -13.54 -4.13
C GLN A 4 -0.31 -12.86 -4.57
N ILE A 5 -0.22 -11.64 -5.10
CA ILE A 5 -1.35 -10.90 -5.68
C ILE A 5 -1.86 -11.61 -6.94
N GLU A 6 -0.96 -12.14 -7.77
CA GLU A 6 -1.35 -12.88 -8.97
C GLU A 6 -1.99 -14.23 -8.64
N THR A 7 -1.50 -14.91 -7.61
CA THR A 7 -2.14 -16.13 -7.10
C THR A 7 -3.55 -15.84 -6.59
N TYR A 8 -3.74 -14.72 -5.87
CA TYR A 8 -5.07 -14.27 -5.45
C TYR A 8 -5.98 -14.03 -6.67
N LYS A 9 -5.49 -13.28 -7.67
CA LYS A 9 -6.26 -13.02 -8.90
C LYS A 9 -6.62 -14.29 -9.65
N LYS A 10 -5.71 -15.26 -9.75
CA LYS A 10 -6.00 -16.57 -10.39
C LYS A 10 -7.09 -17.34 -9.65
N ARG A 11 -7.13 -17.25 -8.31
CA ARG A 11 -8.12 -17.96 -7.49
C ARG A 11 -9.50 -17.30 -7.49
N PHE A 12 -9.56 -15.98 -7.40
CA PHE A 12 -10.82 -15.24 -7.21
C PHE A 12 -11.30 -14.50 -8.47
N GLY A 13 -10.46 -14.38 -9.49
CA GLY A 13 -10.77 -13.70 -10.75
C GLY A 13 -10.50 -12.19 -10.76
N TYR A 14 -10.18 -11.58 -9.62
CA TYR A 14 -9.98 -10.13 -9.48
C TYR A 14 -8.76 -9.77 -8.62
N TYR A 15 -8.27 -8.53 -8.75
CA TYR A 15 -7.24 -7.99 -7.86
C TYR A 15 -7.84 -7.59 -6.51
N PRO A 16 -7.14 -7.83 -5.39
CA PRO A 16 -7.65 -7.45 -4.07
C PRO A 16 -7.72 -5.92 -3.95
N LEU A 17 -8.72 -5.41 -3.25
CA LEU A 17 -8.86 -3.97 -2.97
C LEU A 17 -7.70 -3.43 -2.13
N SER A 18 -7.18 -4.24 -1.19
CA SER A 18 -6.06 -3.86 -0.33
C SER A 18 -5.17 -5.04 0.03
N VAL A 19 -3.89 -4.76 0.27
CA VAL A 19 -2.88 -5.75 0.68
C VAL A 19 -2.15 -5.24 1.92
N HIS A 20 -2.06 -6.12 2.92
CA HIS A 20 -1.28 -5.93 4.14
C HIS A 20 0.02 -6.71 3.99
N ALA A 21 1.15 -6.01 4.05
CA ALA A 21 2.46 -6.60 3.83
C ALA A 21 3.47 -6.06 4.85
N ASP A 22 4.37 -6.92 5.31
CA ASP A 22 5.44 -6.51 6.21
C ASP A 22 6.45 -5.60 5.53
N THR A 23 7.21 -4.85 6.33
CA THR A 23 8.18 -3.84 5.86
C THR A 23 9.13 -4.37 4.80
N ILE A 24 9.65 -5.60 4.96
CA ILE A 24 10.60 -6.23 4.04
C ILE A 24 10.04 -6.42 2.62
N TYR A 25 8.72 -6.46 2.49
CA TYR A 25 8.02 -6.73 1.23
C TYR A 25 7.53 -5.47 0.53
N ARG A 26 7.61 -4.32 1.20
CA ARG A 26 7.12 -3.03 0.69
C ARG A 26 8.20 -2.33 -0.15
N THR A 27 8.86 -3.04 -1.04
CA THR A 27 9.83 -2.44 -1.97
C THR A 27 9.19 -1.40 -2.90
N ARG A 28 10.01 -0.57 -3.56
CA ARG A 28 9.50 0.40 -4.56
C ARG A 28 8.73 -0.31 -5.70
N ALA A 29 9.23 -1.46 -6.14
CA ALA A 29 8.61 -2.27 -7.17
C ALA A 29 7.22 -2.77 -6.75
N SER A 30 7.07 -3.30 -5.53
CA SER A 30 5.76 -3.79 -5.06
C SER A 30 4.75 -2.64 -4.88
N ARG A 31 5.19 -1.46 -4.43
CA ARG A 31 4.33 -0.26 -4.39
C ARG A 31 3.88 0.19 -5.77
N LYS A 32 4.79 0.26 -6.75
CA LYS A 32 4.45 0.64 -8.14
C LYS A 32 3.43 -0.35 -8.72
N TYR A 33 3.68 -1.64 -8.55
CA TYR A 33 2.78 -2.70 -9.00
C TYR A 33 1.36 -2.57 -8.40
N CYS A 34 1.27 -2.30 -7.09
CA CYS A 34 -0.02 -2.10 -6.41
C CYS A 34 -0.71 -0.82 -6.91
N LYS A 35 0.03 0.28 -7.05
CA LYS A 35 -0.51 1.59 -7.49
C LYS A 35 -1.10 1.52 -8.90
N GLU A 36 -0.40 0.88 -9.83
CA GLU A 36 -0.87 0.70 -11.22
C GLU A 36 -2.16 -0.11 -11.32
N ARG A 37 -2.44 -0.97 -10.33
CA ARG A 37 -3.62 -1.84 -10.26
C ARG A 37 -4.67 -1.36 -9.28
N ASN A 38 -4.54 -0.13 -8.76
CA ASN A 38 -5.42 0.46 -7.76
C ASN A 38 -5.57 -0.38 -6.47
N ILE A 39 -4.51 -1.12 -6.11
CA ILE A 39 -4.45 -1.92 -4.88
C ILE A 39 -3.93 -1.04 -3.73
N ARG A 40 -4.72 -0.92 -2.66
CA ARG A 40 -4.32 -0.15 -1.48
C ARG A 40 -3.30 -0.92 -0.64
N LEU A 41 -2.05 -0.49 -0.66
CA LEU A 41 -1.01 -1.08 0.20
C LEU A 41 -1.01 -0.40 1.57
N SER A 42 -1.28 -1.15 2.64
CA SER A 42 -1.27 -0.62 4.00
C SER A 42 0.16 -0.51 4.57
N GLY A 43 0.29 0.24 5.68
CA GLY A 43 1.53 0.42 6.43
C GLY A 43 2.15 1.82 6.32
N LYS A 44 3.07 2.11 7.25
CA LYS A 44 3.77 3.42 7.37
C LYS A 44 4.47 3.81 6.06
N PRO A 45 4.40 5.07 5.59
CA PRO A 45 5.07 5.48 4.36
C PRO A 45 6.56 5.14 4.42
N LEU A 46 7.12 4.70 3.29
CA LEU A 46 8.54 4.38 3.21
C LEU A 46 9.33 5.65 2.97
N GLY A 47 10.09 6.02 4.00
CA GLY A 47 10.94 7.19 3.98
C GLY A 47 10.58 8.14 5.12
N ARG A 48 10.88 9.42 4.89
CA ARG A 48 10.79 10.45 5.92
C ARG A 48 9.32 10.66 6.32
N PRO A 49 9.00 10.65 7.64
CA PRO A 49 7.71 11.14 8.09
C PRO A 49 7.48 12.56 7.55
N LYS A 50 6.22 12.89 7.23
CA LYS A 50 5.88 14.24 6.76
C LYS A 50 6.38 15.25 7.79
N LYS A 51 6.91 16.40 7.33
CA LYS A 51 7.18 17.52 8.25
C LYS A 51 5.88 17.82 9.00
N PRO A 52 5.90 17.96 10.34
CA PRO A 52 4.72 18.40 11.05
C PRO A 52 4.36 19.79 10.54
N THR A 53 3.29 19.90 9.76
CA THR A 53 2.60 21.17 9.55
C THR A 53 1.86 21.50 10.84
N ALA A 54 1.92 22.77 11.25
CA ALA A 54 1.27 23.29 12.45
C ALA A 54 -0.19 22.80 12.55
N PRO A 55 -0.72 22.56 13.76
CA PRO A 55 -2.04 21.98 13.94
C PRO A 55 -3.10 22.88 13.31
N SER A 56 -3.77 22.40 12.26
CA SER A 56 -5.05 22.95 11.88
C SER A 56 -6.00 22.65 13.02
N HIS A 57 -6.32 23.66 13.84
CA HIS A 57 -7.43 23.64 14.78
C HIS A 57 -8.66 23.09 14.06
N ILE A 58 -9.08 21.88 14.41
CA ILE A 58 -10.46 21.44 14.23
C ILE A 58 -11.06 21.65 15.61
N THR A 59 -11.74 22.78 15.77
CA THR A 59 -12.60 23.04 16.93
C THR A 59 -13.73 22.02 16.87
N VAL A 60 -13.84 21.20 17.93
CA VAL A 60 -15.03 20.40 18.24
C VAL A 60 -15.92 21.24 19.13
#